data_AF-A0A8D8CDQ9-F1
#
_entry.id   AF-A0A8D8CDQ9-F1
#
_cell.length_a   1.000
_cell.length_b   1.000
_cell.length_c   1.000
_cell.angle_alpha   90.00
_cell.angle_beta   90.00
_cell.angle_gamma   90.00
#
_symmetry.space_group_name_H-M   'P 1'
#
loop_
_entity.id
_entity.type
_entity.pdbx_description
1 polymer ?
#
loop_
_entity_poly.entity_id
_entity_poly.type
_entity_poly.pdbx_seq_one_letter_code
_entity_poly.pdbx_strand_id
1 'polypeptide(L)'
;IPRMKTMFLSANLAGVDMNKKSKAKIPEALGVVTGCIFLVSLFLFIPVPFMGSFSKNDLEEFPHDKFVEFIAAMLSICCMILLGFADDVLNLRWRDKLYLPTVASLPLLMVYYTNFNSTTIILPRIVSQFLGMSINIGALYYVYMG
;
A
#
# COMPACT_ATOMS: atom_id res chain seq x y z
N ILE A 1 18.20 5.50 -10.36
CA ILE A 1 17.27 5.89 -11.46
C ILE A 1 17.97 6.04 -12.82
N PRO A 2 19.00 6.91 -13.04
CA PRO A 2 19.51 7.19 -14.39
C PRO A 2 20.18 5.99 -15.09
N ARG A 3 20.79 5.06 -14.35
CA ARG A 3 21.39 3.82 -14.89
C ARG A 3 20.36 2.86 -15.51
N MET A 4 19.11 2.88 -15.06
CA MET A 4 18.05 1.99 -15.54
C MET A 4 17.34 2.55 -16.78
N LYS A 5 17.61 3.80 -17.17
CA LYS A 5 16.94 4.48 -18.29
C LYS A 5 17.01 3.67 -19.59
N THR A 6 18.17 3.14 -19.93
CA THR A 6 18.38 2.36 -21.17
C THR A 6 17.57 1.07 -21.19
N MET A 7 17.44 0.40 -20.05
CA MET A 7 16.67 -0.83 -19.91
C MET A 7 15.18 -0.61 -20.15
N PHE A 8 14.59 0.44 -19.56
CA PHE A 8 13.17 0.77 -19.75
C PHE A 8 12.89 1.23 -21.19
N LEU A 9 13.80 2.01 -21.77
CA LEU A 9 13.72 2.38 -23.19
C LEU A 9 13.79 1.15 -24.12
N SER A 10 14.65 0.16 -23.81
CA SER A 10 14.73 -1.08 -24.59
C SER A 10 13.52 -2.00 -24.42
N ALA A 11 12.87 -1.96 -23.25
CA ALA A 11 11.64 -2.70 -22.96
C ALA A 11 10.38 -2.03 -23.55
N ASN A 12 10.54 -0.93 -24.31
CA ASN A 12 9.46 -0.12 -24.84
C ASN A 12 8.50 0.45 -23.78
N LEU A 13 8.96 0.54 -22.52
CA LEU A 13 8.28 1.22 -21.42
C LEU A 13 8.69 2.69 -21.46
N ALA A 14 8.19 3.40 -22.46
CA ALA A 14 8.55 4.78 -22.72
C ALA A 14 7.43 5.54 -23.44
N GLY A 15 7.17 6.76 -22.98
CA GLY A 15 6.18 7.67 -23.54
C GLY A 15 6.78 8.98 -24.00
N VAL A 16 5.94 9.80 -24.63
CA VAL A 16 6.32 11.13 -25.09
C VAL A 16 5.58 12.17 -24.27
N ASP A 17 6.29 13.21 -23.86
CA ASP A 17 5.69 14.35 -23.16
C ASP A 17 4.69 15.07 -24.09
N MET A 18 3.39 14.91 -23.82
CA MET A 18 2.33 15.47 -24.66
C MET A 18 2.31 17.01 -24.61
N ASN A 19 2.84 17.60 -23.55
CA ASN A 19 2.84 19.04 -23.31
C ASN A 19 4.07 19.75 -23.88
N LYS A 20 4.99 19.03 -24.54
CA LYS A 20 6.19 19.59 -25.17
C LYS A 20 6.19 19.40 -26.68
N LYS A 21 6.80 20.36 -27.38
CA LYS A 21 7.08 20.28 -28.82
C LYS A 21 8.09 19.18 -29.14
N SER A 22 9.05 18.96 -28.25
CA SER A 22 10.01 17.86 -28.36
C SER A 22 9.30 16.52 -28.18
N LYS A 23 9.47 15.60 -29.14
CA LYS A 23 8.88 14.26 -29.13
C LYS A 23 9.88 13.17 -28.68
N ALA A 24 10.82 13.54 -27.81
CA ALA A 24 11.77 12.58 -27.25
C ALA A 24 11.06 11.55 -26.36
N LYS A 25 11.40 10.26 -26.53
CA LYS A 25 10.90 9.18 -25.67
C LYS A 25 11.53 9.27 -24.28
N ILE A 26 10.69 9.24 -23.25
CA ILE A 26 11.06 9.29 -21.84
C ILE A 26 10.65 7.95 -21.21
N PRO A 27 11.52 7.29 -20.41
CA PRO A 27 11.16 6.05 -19.74
C PRO A 27 9.97 6.25 -18.80
N GLU A 28 9.03 5.31 -18.85
CA GLU A 28 7.83 5.24 -18.00
C GLU A 28 8.01 4.20 -16.89
N ALA A 29 7.03 4.08 -15.99
CA ALA A 29 7.00 3.10 -14.90
C ALA A 29 8.22 3.11 -13.95
N LEU A 30 9.00 4.21 -13.90
CA LEU A 30 10.18 4.32 -13.02
C LEU A 30 9.83 4.28 -11.51
N GLY A 31 8.55 4.44 -11.17
CA GLY A 31 8.03 4.29 -9.81
C GLY A 31 8.30 2.91 -9.20
N VAL A 32 8.40 1.85 -10.03
CA VAL A 32 8.76 0.50 -9.55
C VAL A 32 10.15 0.48 -8.93
N VAL A 33 11.10 1.25 -9.46
CA VAL A 33 12.48 1.30 -8.94
C VAL A 33 12.49 1.96 -7.56
N THR A 34 11.77 3.06 -7.39
CA THR A 34 11.64 3.72 -6.08
C THR A 34 10.85 2.87 -5.09
N GLY A 35 9.81 2.17 -5.55
CA GLY A 35 9.02 1.23 -4.73
C GLY A 35 9.85 0.05 -4.24
N CYS A 36 10.69 -0.54 -5.09
CA CYS A 36 11.62 -1.60 -4.68
C CYS A 36 12.63 -1.09 -3.64
N ILE A 37 13.21 0.10 -3.83
CA ILE A 37 14.12 0.69 -2.83
C ILE A 37 13.39 0.89 -1.50
N PHE A 38 12.16 1.41 -1.53
CA PHE A 38 11.33 1.58 -0.35
C PHE A 38 11.07 0.25 0.38
N LEU A 39 10.70 -0.81 -0.34
CA LEU A 39 10.48 -2.14 0.24
C LEU A 39 11.77 -2.72 0.84
N VAL A 40 12.91 -2.59 0.15
CA VAL A 40 14.22 -3.01 0.68
C VAL A 40 14.55 -2.24 1.95
N SER A 41 14.33 -0.93 1.97
CA SER A 41 14.51 -0.12 3.18
C SER A 41 13.61 -0.59 4.32
N LEU A 42 12.34 -0.92 4.07
CA LEU A 42 11.45 -1.47 5.09
C LEU A 42 11.88 -2.86 5.57
N PHE A 43 12.31 -3.75 4.68
CA PHE A 43 12.82 -5.07 5.07
C PHE A 43 14.04 -4.96 6.00
N LEU A 44 14.96 -4.04 5.70
CA LEU A 44 16.11 -3.77 6.56
C LEU A 44 15.70 -3.07 7.87
N PHE A 45 14.58 -2.35 7.88
CA PHE A 45 14.05 -1.66 9.05
C PHE A 45 13.23 -2.58 9.96
N ILE A 46 12.77 -3.75 9.50
CA ILE A 46 12.03 -4.74 10.33
C ILE A 46 12.63 -4.93 11.73
N PRO A 47 13.93 -5.22 11.91
CA PRO A 47 14.46 -5.50 13.25
C PRO A 47 14.51 -4.26 14.17
N VAL A 48 14.47 -3.04 13.63
CA VAL A 48 14.70 -1.81 14.41
C VAL A 48 13.58 -1.54 15.44
N PRO A 49 12.28 -1.56 15.09
CA PRO A 49 11.18 -1.42 16.05
C PRO A 49 11.14 -2.52 17.13
N PHE A 50 11.60 -3.73 16.79
CA PHE A 50 11.54 -4.89 17.67
C PHE A 50 12.87 -5.16 18.40
N MET A 51 13.89 -4.32 18.21
CA MET A 51 15.23 -4.52 18.78
C MET A 51 15.21 -4.58 20.31
N GLY A 52 14.34 -3.80 20.96
CA GLY A 52 14.15 -3.84 22.40
C GLY A 52 13.59 -5.17 22.92
N SER A 53 12.71 -5.81 22.14
CA SER A 53 12.17 -7.14 22.44
C SER A 53 13.18 -8.26 22.15
N PHE A 54 14.07 -8.10 21.17
CA PHE A 54 15.16 -9.05 20.90
C PHE A 54 16.27 -9.01 21.97
N SER A 55 16.49 -7.85 22.61
CA SER A 55 17.59 -7.66 23.56
C SER A 55 17.24 -8.00 25.01
N LYS A 56 15.95 -8.06 25.37
CA LYS A 56 15.52 -8.44 26.72
C LYS A 56 15.41 -9.97 26.80
N ASN A 57 16.32 -10.60 27.54
CA ASN A 57 16.25 -12.02 27.85
C ASN A 57 14.90 -12.35 28.54
N ASP A 58 14.09 -13.17 27.89
CA ASP A 58 13.06 -14.08 28.41
C ASP A 58 11.88 -13.56 29.27
N LEU A 59 11.73 -12.25 29.52
CA LEU A 59 10.67 -11.74 30.42
C LEU A 59 9.47 -11.07 29.73
N GLU A 60 9.58 -10.67 28.46
CA GLU A 60 8.48 -10.04 27.71
C GLU A 60 8.15 -10.89 26.47
N GLU A 61 6.88 -11.29 26.33
CA GLU A 61 6.37 -11.98 25.14
C GLU A 61 6.53 -11.07 23.92
N PHE A 62 6.97 -11.65 22.79
CA PHE A 62 7.20 -10.88 21.57
C PHE A 62 5.88 -10.25 21.10
N PRO A 63 5.84 -8.95 20.74
CA PRO A 63 4.60 -8.28 20.33
C PRO A 63 4.18 -8.69 18.91
N HIS A 64 3.59 -9.88 18.81
CA HIS A 64 3.13 -10.47 17.55
C HIS A 64 2.09 -9.61 16.83
N ASP A 65 1.20 -8.94 17.55
CA ASP A 65 0.16 -8.08 16.97
C ASP A 65 0.78 -6.96 16.11
N LYS A 66 1.81 -6.28 16.64
CA LYS A 66 2.50 -5.19 15.96
C LYS A 66 3.37 -5.68 14.80
N PHE A 67 3.94 -6.86 14.94
CA PHE A 67 4.68 -7.49 13.85
C PHE A 67 3.77 -7.86 12.69
N VAL A 68 2.61 -8.46 12.97
CA VAL A 68 1.61 -8.82 11.96
C VAL A 68 1.04 -7.58 11.26
N GLU A 69 0.75 -6.51 12.01
CA GLU A 69 0.37 -5.19 11.45
C GLU A 69 1.42 -4.67 10.45
N PHE A 70 2.69 -4.73 10.83
CA PHE A 70 3.78 -4.24 9.98
C PHE A 70 3.94 -5.07 8.69
N ILE A 71 3.94 -6.40 8.81
CA ILE A 71 4.09 -7.31 7.66
C ILE A 71 2.89 -7.22 6.72
N ALA A 72 1.67 -7.11 7.24
CA ALA A 72 0.48 -6.96 6.40
C ALA A 72 0.43 -5.63 5.66
N ALA A 73 0.83 -4.53 6.30
CA ALA A 73 0.97 -3.25 5.62
C ALA A 73 2.02 -3.31 4.50
N MET A 74 3.16 -3.93 4.76
CA MET A 74 4.19 -4.16 3.74
C MET A 74 3.71 -5.03 2.58
N LEU A 75 2.98 -6.10 2.88
CA LEU A 75 2.41 -6.98 1.86
C LEU A 75 1.41 -6.21 0.97
N SER A 76 0.54 -5.41 1.57
CA SER A 76 -0.41 -4.56 0.85
C SER A 76 0.31 -3.58 -0.09
N ILE A 77 1.36 -2.90 0.40
CA ILE A 77 2.16 -1.98 -0.41
C ILE A 77 2.90 -2.73 -1.53
N CYS A 78 3.48 -3.90 -1.24
CA CYS A 78 4.15 -4.74 -2.23
C CYS A 78 3.20 -5.17 -3.35
N CYS A 79 1.99 -5.64 -2.99
CA CYS A 79 0.94 -5.96 -3.94
C CYS A 79 0.56 -4.76 -4.80
N MET A 80 0.40 -3.57 -4.21
CA MET A 80 0.06 -2.35 -4.97
C MET A 80 1.19 -1.93 -5.94
N ILE A 81 2.46 -2.00 -5.53
CA ILE A 81 3.60 -1.69 -6.40
C ILE A 81 3.65 -2.66 -7.58
N LEU A 82 3.45 -3.96 -7.33
CA LEU A 82 3.46 -4.98 -8.37
C LEU A 82 2.28 -4.82 -9.33
N LEU A 83 1.07 -4.59 -8.82
CA LEU A 83 -0.13 -4.40 -9.64
C LEU A 83 -0.09 -3.07 -10.41
N GLY A 84 0.45 -2.00 -9.82
CA GLY A 84 0.68 -0.73 -10.51
C GLY A 84 1.68 -0.88 -11.66
N PHE A 85 2.77 -1.60 -11.44
CA PHE A 85 3.70 -1.93 -12.51
C PHE A 85 3.07 -2.83 -13.58
N ALA A 86 2.26 -3.81 -13.20
CA ALA A 86 1.54 -4.66 -14.14
C ALA A 86 0.52 -3.86 -14.98
N ASP A 87 -0.18 -2.89 -14.40
CA ASP A 87 -1.08 -1.97 -15.13
C ASP A 87 -0.31 -1.11 -16.14
N ASP A 88 0.86 -0.57 -15.76
CA ASP A 88 1.72 0.20 -16.66
C ASP A 88 2.21 -0.64 -17.86
N VAL A 89 2.53 -1.92 -17.64
CA VAL A 89 3.02 -2.83 -18.70
C VAL A 89 1.88 -3.35 -19.58
N LEU A 90 0.76 -3.75 -18.98
CA LEU A 90 -0.34 -4.44 -19.66
C LEU A 90 -1.38 -3.48 -20.23
N ASN A 91 -1.35 -2.19 -19.86
CA ASN A 91 -2.34 -1.18 -20.22
C ASN A 91 -3.77 -1.69 -19.96
N LEU A 92 -4.07 -2.02 -18.70
CA LEU A 92 -5.35 -2.63 -18.33
C LEU A 92 -6.52 -1.66 -18.56
N ARG A 93 -7.73 -2.23 -18.70
CA ARG A 93 -8.94 -1.44 -18.89
C ARG A 93 -9.29 -0.71 -17.60
N TRP A 94 -10.01 0.41 -17.72
CA TRP A 94 -10.44 1.25 -16.59
C TRP A 94 -11.17 0.48 -15.47
N ARG A 95 -11.85 -0.63 -15.82
CA ARG A 95 -12.57 -1.47 -14.85
C ARG A 95 -11.62 -2.20 -13.92
N ASP A 96 -10.55 -2.76 -14.47
CA ASP A 96 -9.57 -3.53 -13.70
C ASP A 96 -8.80 -2.61 -12.76
N LYS A 97 -8.51 -1.37 -13.19
CA LYS A 97 -7.91 -0.32 -12.35
C LYS A 97 -8.72 -0.01 -11.08
N LEU A 98 -10.04 -0.27 -11.07
CA LEU A 98 -10.87 -0.12 -9.88
C LEU A 98 -10.74 -1.33 -8.93
N TYR A 99 -10.53 -2.53 -9.47
CA TYR A 99 -10.43 -3.75 -8.66
C TYR A 99 -9.04 -3.99 -8.07
N LEU A 100 -7.96 -3.56 -8.76
CA LEU A 100 -6.59 -3.77 -8.28
C LEU A 100 -6.34 -3.22 -6.86
N PRO A 101 -6.80 -1.99 -6.51
CA PRO A 101 -6.65 -1.47 -5.15
C PRO A 101 -7.39 -2.28 -4.10
N THR A 102 -8.59 -2.74 -4.42
CA THR A 102 -9.42 -3.52 -3.49
C THR A 102 -8.79 -4.88 -3.16
N VAL A 103 -8.10 -5.50 -4.12
CA VAL A 103 -7.37 -6.76 -3.88
C VAL A 103 -6.11 -6.50 -3.07
N ALA A 104 -5.41 -5.40 -3.34
CA ALA A 104 -4.21 -5.02 -2.62
C ALA A 104 -4.49 -4.61 -1.17
N SER A 105 -5.69 -4.14 -0.82
CA SER A 105 -6.07 -3.77 0.56
C SER A 105 -6.52 -4.95 1.43
N LEU A 106 -6.76 -6.14 0.85
CA LEU A 106 -7.21 -7.33 1.60
C LEU A 106 -6.30 -7.76 2.77
N PRO A 107 -4.95 -7.76 2.65
CA PRO A 107 -4.08 -8.11 3.78
C PRO A 107 -4.27 -7.16 4.97
N LEU A 108 -4.48 -5.87 4.69
CA LEU A 108 -4.73 -4.86 5.71
C LEU A 108 -6.08 -5.09 6.40
N LEU A 109 -7.13 -5.38 5.62
CA LEU A 109 -8.46 -5.70 6.15
C LEU A 109 -8.44 -6.92 7.07
N MET A 110 -7.70 -7.97 6.69
CA MET A 110 -7.59 -9.18 7.49
C MET A 110 -6.95 -8.91 8.85
N VAL A 111 -5.86 -8.14 8.88
CA VAL A 111 -5.22 -7.79 10.17
C VAL A 111 -6.08 -6.83 10.99
N TYR A 112 -6.79 -5.92 10.34
CA TYR A 112 -7.74 -5.06 11.05
C TYR A 112 -8.85 -5.87 11.73
N TYR A 113 -9.37 -6.88 11.03
CA TYR A 113 -10.39 -7.79 11.55
C TYR A 113 -9.88 -8.61 12.73
N THR A 114 -8.64 -9.13 12.69
CA THR A 114 -8.10 -9.96 13.77
C THR A 114 -7.69 -9.15 15.00
N ASN A 115 -7.12 -7.95 14.82
CA ASN A 115 -6.47 -7.22 15.91
C ASN A 115 -7.37 -6.17 16.59
N PHE A 116 -8.11 -5.38 15.80
CA PHE A 116 -8.86 -4.22 16.34
C PHE A 116 -10.37 -4.44 16.38
N ASN A 117 -10.94 -5.00 15.30
CA ASN A 117 -12.37 -5.25 15.11
C ASN A 117 -13.31 -4.08 15.53
N SER A 118 -12.82 -2.83 15.48
CA SER A 118 -13.57 -1.66 15.93
C SER A 118 -14.29 -1.00 14.77
N THR A 119 -15.58 -1.25 14.63
CA THR A 119 -16.39 -0.75 13.50
C THR A 119 -17.17 0.53 13.82
N THR A 120 -16.78 1.22 14.89
CA THR A 120 -17.45 2.43 15.37
C THR A 120 -16.73 3.67 14.86
N ILE A 121 -17.44 4.52 14.11
CA ILE A 121 -16.93 5.78 13.59
C ILE A 121 -17.52 6.97 14.34
N ILE A 122 -16.73 8.03 14.48
CA ILE A 122 -17.18 9.31 15.03
C ILE A 122 -17.76 10.14 13.89
N LEU A 123 -18.98 10.63 14.06
CA LEU A 123 -19.69 11.38 13.02
C LEU A 123 -19.30 12.87 13.03
N PRO A 124 -19.20 13.52 11.85
CA PRO A 124 -18.97 14.95 11.77
C PRO A 124 -20.17 15.73 12.35
N ARG A 125 -19.93 16.93 12.89
CA ARG A 125 -20.93 17.71 13.67
C ARG A 125 -22.30 17.86 12.98
N ILE A 126 -22.33 18.05 11.66
CA ILE A 126 -23.58 18.22 10.90
C ILE A 126 -24.43 16.95 10.93
N VAL A 127 -23.81 15.78 10.79
CA VAL A 127 -24.49 14.47 10.78
C VAL A 127 -24.76 13.99 12.21
N SER A 128 -23.85 14.32 13.14
CA SER A 128 -23.97 13.96 14.54
C SER A 128 -25.18 14.59 15.23
N GLN A 129 -25.67 15.74 14.76
CA GLN A 129 -26.90 16.35 15.24
C GLN A 129 -28.15 15.49 14.97
N PHE A 130 -28.12 14.62 13.96
CA PHE A 130 -29.25 13.76 13.58
C PHE A 130 -29.11 12.32 14.07
N LEU A 131 -27.89 11.74 14.03
CA LEU A 131 -27.66 10.31 14.30
C LEU A 131 -26.87 10.01 15.59
N GLY A 132 -26.46 11.05 16.35
CA GLY A 132 -25.62 10.90 17.54
C GLY A 132 -24.13 11.05 17.26
N MET A 133 -23.31 11.04 18.32
CA MET A 133 -21.86 11.31 18.22
C MET A 133 -21.05 10.17 17.59
N SER A 134 -21.49 8.92 17.77
CA SER A 134 -20.83 7.72 17.25
C SER A 134 -21.85 6.74 16.68
N ILE A 135 -21.50 6.08 15.59
CA ILE A 135 -22.32 5.04 14.97
C ILE A 135 -21.46 3.82 14.66
N ASN A 136 -22.01 2.63 14.93
CA ASN A 136 -21.41 1.37 14.51
C ASN A 136 -21.98 1.00 13.14
N ILE A 137 -21.11 0.91 12.13
CA ILE A 137 -21.46 0.61 10.73
C ILE A 137 -21.15 -0.84 10.33
N GLY A 138 -20.59 -1.64 11.24
CA GLY A 138 -20.35 -3.08 11.04
C GLY A 138 -19.61 -3.40 9.75
N ALA A 139 -20.18 -4.29 8.92
CA ALA A 139 -19.59 -4.73 7.66
C ALA A 139 -19.31 -3.60 6.66
N LEU A 140 -20.10 -2.52 6.70
CA LEU A 140 -19.89 -1.36 5.81
C LEU A 140 -18.55 -0.65 6.09
N TYR A 141 -17.98 -0.81 7.29
CA TYR A 141 -16.66 -0.29 7.61
C TYR A 141 -15.55 -0.97 6.82
N TYR A 142 -15.66 -2.29 6.61
CA TYR A 142 -14.69 -3.04 5.82
C TYR A 142 -14.79 -2.69 4.34
N VAL A 143 -16.01 -2.45 3.83
CA VAL A 143 -16.21 -1.95 2.45
C VAL A 143 -15.65 -0.54 2.27
N TYR A 144 -15.71 0.30 3.30
CA TYR A 144 -15.11 1.63 3.27
C TYR A 144 -13.58 1.61 3.27
N MET A 145 -12.96 0.66 3.98
CA MET A 145 -11.50 0.52 4.02
C MET A 145 -10.91 -0.12 2.76
N GLY A 146 -11.69 -0.97 2.07
CA GLY A 146 -11.26 -1.77 0.92
C GLY A 146 -11.28 -1.00 -0.38
#